data_AF-A0A960L6Q5-F1
#
_entry.id   AF-A0A960L6Q5-F1
#
_cell.length_a   1.000
_cell.length_b   1.000
_cell.length_c   1.000
_cell.angle_alpha   90.00
_cell.angle_beta   90.00
_cell.angle_gamma   90.00
#
_symmetry.space_group_name_H-M   'P 1'
#
loop_
_entity.id
_entity.type
_entity.pdbx_description
1 polymer ?
#
loop_
_entity_poly.entity_id
_entity_poly.type
_entity_poly.pdbx_seq_one_letter_code
_entity_poly.pdbx_strand_id
1 'polypeptide(L)'
;RFSFEETLEYARRAGITIYTVGLKLHDFAARNKLEQLSGETGGRSFFIGEVAELDEIYDLIQQDLRSQYLLAYQSSNTADDERFRSVEVRVKPDGLSAKTISGYYP
;
A
#
# COMPACT_ATOMS: atom_id res chain seq x y z
N ARG A 1 20.41 -11.20 -4.24
CA ARG A 1 19.44 -10.46 -5.07
C ARG A 1 18.07 -10.94 -4.61
N PHE A 2 17.23 -10.06 -4.04
CA PHE A 2 15.90 -10.43 -3.56
C PHE A 2 14.91 -10.53 -4.72
N SER A 3 13.94 -11.45 -4.61
CA SER A 3 12.80 -11.52 -5.51
C SER A 3 11.78 -10.42 -5.17
N PHE A 4 10.81 -10.21 -6.06
CA PHE A 4 9.73 -9.26 -5.80
C PHE A 4 8.85 -9.75 -4.65
N GLU A 5 8.58 -11.05 -4.61
CA GLU A 5 7.78 -11.72 -3.59
C GLU A 5 8.43 -11.59 -2.20
N GLU A 6 9.75 -11.83 -2.11
CA GLU A 6 10.52 -11.64 -0.87
C GLU A 6 10.49 -10.20 -0.38
N THR A 7 10.60 -9.24 -1.32
CA THR A 7 10.54 -7.81 -0.99
C THR A 7 9.15 -7.40 -0.49
N LEU A 8 8.11 -7.91 -1.13
CA LEU A 8 6.72 -7.66 -0.74
C LEU A 8 6.40 -8.25 0.62
N GLU A 9 6.84 -9.49 0.88
CA GLU A 9 6.69 -10.13 2.18
C GLU A 9 7.44 -9.34 3.27
N TYR A 10 8.67 -8.92 3.00
CA TYR A 10 9.44 -8.09 3.93
C TYR A 10 8.72 -6.78 4.24
N ALA A 11 8.21 -6.08 3.22
CA ALA A 11 7.46 -4.84 3.40
C ALA A 11 6.19 -5.03 4.24
N ARG A 12 5.44 -6.11 3.99
CA ARG A 12 4.24 -6.48 4.79
C ARG A 12 4.60 -6.73 6.26
N ARG A 13 5.67 -7.50 6.52
CA ARG A 13 6.13 -7.81 7.90
C ARG A 13 6.67 -6.59 8.62
N ALA A 14 7.33 -5.67 7.90
CA ALA A 14 7.84 -4.44 8.48
C ALA A 14 6.73 -3.45 8.87
N GLY A 15 5.51 -3.62 8.36
CA GLY A 15 4.38 -2.73 8.65
C GLY A 15 4.59 -1.29 8.16
N ILE A 16 5.42 -1.10 7.13
CA ILE A 16 5.71 0.21 6.56
C ILE A 16 4.81 0.48 5.36
N THR A 17 4.36 1.74 5.22
CA THR A 17 3.61 2.19 4.04
C THR A 17 4.55 2.65 2.95
N ILE A 18 4.38 2.13 1.73
CA ILE A 18 5.23 2.46 0.58
C ILE A 18 4.41 3.21 -0.47
N TYR A 19 4.88 4.39 -0.85
CA TYR A 19 4.41 5.12 -2.02
C TYR A 19 5.43 4.98 -3.14
N THR A 20 4.96 4.81 -4.37
CA THR A 20 5.83 4.62 -5.54
C THR A 20 5.52 5.65 -6.60
N VAL A 21 6.55 6.27 -7.18
CA VAL A 21 6.39 7.22 -8.30
C VAL A 21 7.22 6.73 -9.47
N GLY A 22 6.57 6.41 -10.60
CA GLY A 22 7.23 6.03 -11.84
C GLY A 22 7.25 7.19 -12.84
N LEU A 23 8.44 7.66 -13.21
CA LEU A 23 8.62 8.69 -14.23
C LEU A 23 8.85 8.05 -15.60
N LYS A 24 8.04 8.41 -16.61
CA LYS A 24 8.12 7.88 -17.99
C LYS A 24 8.21 6.34 -18.02
N LEU A 25 7.51 5.68 -17.10
CA LEU A 25 7.55 4.24 -16.97
C LEU A 25 6.56 3.60 -17.96
N HIS A 26 7.10 3.09 -19.07
CA HIS A 26 6.32 2.41 -20.10
C HIS A 26 6.26 0.88 -19.92
N ASP A 27 7.10 0.32 -19.05
CA ASP A 27 7.07 -1.11 -18.74
C ASP A 27 5.87 -1.45 -17.86
N PHE A 28 4.89 -2.14 -18.46
CA PHE A 28 3.68 -2.59 -17.79
C PHE A 28 3.95 -3.57 -16.64
N ALA A 29 4.96 -4.44 -16.76
CA ALA A 29 5.30 -5.38 -15.71
C ALA A 29 5.90 -4.67 -14.49
N ALA A 30 6.74 -3.66 -14.71
CA ALA A 30 7.26 -2.81 -13.65
C ALA A 30 6.13 -1.99 -12.99
N ARG A 31 5.23 -1.42 -13.79
CA ARG A 31 4.06 -0.68 -13.31
C ARG A 31 3.20 -1.52 -12.36
N ASN A 32 2.82 -2.73 -12.78
CA ASN A 32 2.01 -3.64 -11.97
C ASN A 32 2.68 -4.00 -10.64
N LYS A 33 4.01 -4.20 -10.65
CA LYS A 33 4.76 -4.49 -9.42
C LYS A 33 4.75 -3.32 -8.44
N LEU A 34 4.84 -2.09 -8.94
CA LEU A 34 4.77 -0.88 -8.11
C LEU A 34 3.36 -0.63 -7.56
N GLU A 35 2.33 -0.85 -8.39
CA GLU A 35 0.93 -0.82 -7.98
C GLU A 35 0.66 -1.85 -6.88
N GLN A 36 1.13 -3.09 -7.05
CA GLN A 36 0.98 -4.14 -6.04
C GLN A 36 1.74 -3.81 -4.76
N LEU A 37 3.01 -3.39 -4.84
CA LEU A 37 3.82 -3.10 -3.66
C LEU A 37 3.23 -1.96 -2.82
N SER A 38 2.82 -0.87 -3.46
CA SER A 38 2.21 0.26 -2.77
C SER A 38 0.82 -0.08 -2.24
N GLY A 39 -0.01 -0.77 -3.01
CA GLY A 39 -1.37 -1.15 -2.58
C GLY A 39 -1.37 -2.09 -1.37
N GLU A 40 -0.50 -3.09 -1.35
CA GLU A 40 -0.39 -4.07 -0.27
C GLU A 40 0.11 -3.45 1.05
N THR A 41 0.89 -2.39 0.96
CA THR A 41 1.43 -1.65 2.11
C THR A 41 0.54 -0.47 2.54
N GLY A 42 -0.64 -0.31 1.92
CA GLY A 42 -1.59 0.76 2.22
C GLY A 42 -1.27 2.12 1.62
N GLY A 43 -0.27 2.19 0.73
CA GLY A 43 0.10 3.39 0.00
C GLY A 43 -0.59 3.52 -1.36
N ARG A 44 0.03 4.30 -2.25
CA ARG A 44 -0.45 4.53 -3.62
C ARG A 44 0.72 4.62 -4.60
N SER A 45 0.47 4.16 -5.82
CA SER A 45 1.37 4.33 -6.96
C SER A 45 0.93 5.49 -7.84
N PHE A 46 1.89 6.30 -8.27
CA PHE A 46 1.72 7.40 -9.21
C PHE A 46 2.62 7.18 -10.42
N PHE A 47 2.12 7.51 -11.61
CA PHE A 47 2.88 7.39 -12.86
C PHE A 47 2.74 8.69 -13.63
N ILE A 48 3.87 9.35 -13.84
CA ILE A 48 3.95 10.69 -14.42
C ILE A 48 4.76 10.68 -15.71
N GLY A 49 4.40 11.57 -16.63
CA GLY A 49 5.11 11.76 -17.89
C GLY A 49 6.30 12.72 -17.73
N GLU A 50 6.20 13.68 -16.83
CA GLU A 50 7.17 14.75 -16.66
C GLU A 50 7.46 15.05 -15.20
N VAL A 51 8.67 15.53 -14.92
CA VAL A 51 9.13 15.85 -13.56
C VAL A 51 8.32 16.98 -12.93
N ALA A 52 7.76 17.89 -13.76
CA ALA A 52 6.93 18.99 -13.30
C ALA A 52 5.65 18.55 -12.57
N GLU A 53 5.19 17.31 -12.80
CA GLU A 53 4.03 16.73 -12.11
C GLU A 53 4.35 16.29 -10.66
N LEU A 54 5.64 16.21 -10.27
CA LEU A 54 6.02 15.72 -8.94
C LEU A 54 5.49 16.57 -7.79
N ASP A 55 5.41 17.89 -7.97
CA ASP A 55 4.94 18.79 -6.92
C ASP A 55 3.49 18.45 -6.52
N GLU A 56 2.62 18.20 -7.51
CA GLU A 56 1.24 17.76 -7.28
C GLU A 56 1.18 16.38 -6.61
N ILE A 57 2.05 15.44 -7.02
CA ILE A 57 2.11 14.11 -6.39
C ILE A 57 2.54 14.21 -4.92
N TYR A 58 3.50 15.06 -4.60
CA TYR A 58 3.94 15.25 -3.21
C TYR A 58 2.85 15.90 -2.36
N ASP A 59 2.07 16.83 -2.90
CA ASP A 59 0.92 17.40 -2.20
C ASP A 59 -0.15 16.34 -1.90
N LEU A 60 -0.44 15.45 -2.85
CA LEU A 60 -1.36 14.33 -2.64
C LEU A 60 -0.86 13.38 -1.55
N ILE A 61 0.43 13.01 -1.57
CA ILE A 61 1.03 12.17 -0.52
C ILE A 61 0.95 12.87 0.83
N GLN A 62 1.24 14.18 0.89
CA GLN A 62 1.12 14.96 2.12
C GLN A 62 -0.32 14.94 2.67
N GLN A 63 -1.33 15.05 1.81
CA GLN A 63 -2.74 14.98 2.23
C GLN A 63 -3.10 13.59 2.77
N ASP A 64 -2.66 12.52 2.11
CA ASP A 64 -2.83 11.14 2.56
C ASP A 64 -2.18 10.94 3.96
N LEU A 65 -0.98 11.48 4.17
CA LEU A 65 -0.24 11.36 5.44
C LEU A 65 -0.85 12.19 6.59
N ARG A 66 -1.53 13.31 6.30
CA ARG A 66 -2.19 14.14 7.33
C ARG A 66 -3.46 13.51 7.88
N SER A 67 -4.10 12.64 7.11
CA SER A 67 -5.44 12.10 7.41
C SER A 67 -5.36 10.61 7.73
N GLN A 68 -4.68 10.25 8.81
CA GLN A 68 -4.57 8.85 9.25
C GLN A 68 -5.57 8.56 10.38
N TYR A 69 -6.36 7.50 10.20
CA TYR A 69 -7.21 6.93 11.24
C TYR A 69 -6.56 5.66 11.78
N LEU A 70 -6.51 5.52 13.09
CA LEU A 70 -6.08 4.27 13.74
C LEU A 70 -7.32 3.41 14.02
N LEU A 71 -7.38 2.24 13.40
CA LEU A 71 -8.38 1.22 13.68
C LEU A 71 -7.71 0.04 14.38
N ALA A 72 -8.21 -0.30 15.56
CA ALA A 72 -7.77 -1.47 16.30
C ALA A 72 -8.85 -2.55 16.22
N TYR A 73 -8.43 -3.79 15.96
CA TYR A 73 -9.29 -4.95 15.95
C TYR A 73 -8.55 -6.15 16.55
N GLN A 74 -9.30 -7.09 17.11
CA GLN A 74 -8.76 -8.36 17.58
C GLN A 74 -9.31 -9.49 16.72
N SER A 75 -8.42 -10.29 16.14
CA SER A 75 -8.81 -11.46 15.36
C SER A 75 -9.46 -12.52 16.25
N SER A 76 -10.57 -13.08 15.79
CA SER A 76 -11.17 -14.28 16.37
C SER A 76 -10.41 -15.56 16.01
N ASN A 77 -9.49 -15.51 15.04
CA ASN A 77 -8.59 -16.61 14.72
C ASN A 77 -7.45 -16.66 15.74
N THR A 78 -7.39 -17.75 16.52
CA THR A 78 -6.39 -18.01 17.56
C THR A 78 -5.26 -18.93 17.10
N ALA A 79 -5.23 -19.35 15.83
CA ALA A 79 -4.16 -20.19 15.30
C ALA A 79 -2.82 -19.45 15.27
N ASP A 80 -1.78 -20.11 15.76
CA ASP A 80 -0.39 -19.65 15.75
C ASP A 80 0.36 -20.30 14.57
N ASP A 81 -0.09 -20.02 13.35
CA ASP A 81 0.40 -20.66 12.12
C ASP A 81 1.30 -19.75 11.26
N GLU A 82 1.72 -18.59 11.80
CA GLU A 82 2.51 -17.54 11.12
C GLU A 82 1.96 -17.13 9.73
N ARG A 83 0.70 -17.45 9.43
CA ARG A 83 0.11 -17.17 8.12
C ARG A 83 -0.35 -15.73 8.05
N PHE A 84 -0.19 -15.14 6.86
CA PHE A 84 -0.70 -13.81 6.57
C PHE A 84 -2.22 -13.76 6.77
N ARG A 85 -2.68 -12.82 7.58
CA ARG A 85 -4.09 -12.58 7.87
C ARG A 85 -4.55 -11.35 7.10
N SER A 86 -5.31 -11.60 6.04
CA SER A 86 -5.91 -10.53 5.22
C SER A 86 -6.96 -9.75 6.02
N VAL A 87 -6.95 -8.43 5.85
CA VAL A 87 -7.88 -7.49 6.48
C VAL A 87 -8.45 -6.55 5.43
N GLU A 88 -9.77 -6.42 5.41
CA GLU A 88 -10.50 -5.50 4.53
C GLU A 88 -11.28 -4.49 5.38
N VAL A 89 -11.08 -3.20 5.11
CA VAL A 89 -11.84 -2.12 5.75
C VAL A 89 -12.86 -1.57 4.76
N ARG A 90 -14.15 -1.68 5.13
CA ARG A 90 -15.27 -1.11 4.35
C ARG A 90 -15.85 0.10 5.07
N VAL A 91 -16.03 1.19 4.33
CA VAL A 91 -16.52 2.47 4.85
C VAL A 91 -17.94 2.72 4.34
N LYS A 92 -18.75 3.46 5.12
CA LYS A 92 -20.08 3.94 4.74
C LYS A 92 -20.15 5.48 4.88
N PRO A 93 -20.97 6.20 4.08
CA PRO A 93 -21.84 5.70 3.01
C PRO A 93 -21.07 5.28 1.74
N ASP A 94 -21.79 4.65 0.80
CA ASP A 94 -21.22 4.21 -0.47
C ASP A 94 -20.56 5.39 -1.22
N GLY A 95 -19.43 5.13 -1.88
CA GLY A 95 -18.62 6.16 -2.57
C GLY A 95 -17.38 6.61 -1.79
N LEU A 96 -17.22 6.18 -0.53
CA LEU A 96 -15.98 6.33 0.23
C LEU A 96 -15.11 5.08 0.12
N SER A 97 -13.79 5.27 0.08
CA SER A 97 -12.83 4.18 0.16
C SER A 97 -11.78 4.49 1.23
N ALA A 98 -11.38 3.48 1.98
CA ALA A 98 -10.24 3.57 2.89
C ALA A 98 -9.01 2.97 2.19
N LYS A 99 -7.84 3.57 2.45
CA LYS A 99 -6.55 2.97 2.13
C LYS A 99 -5.99 2.38 3.41
N THR A 100 -5.70 1.08 3.38
CA THR A 100 -5.23 0.32 4.53
C THR A 100 -4.17 -0.67 4.07
N ILE A 101 -3.31 -1.10 4.99
CA ILE A 101 -2.52 -2.32 4.79
C ILE A 101 -3.46 -3.49 4.46
N SER A 102 -3.01 -4.42 3.62
CA SER A 102 -3.84 -5.55 3.18
C SER A 102 -4.01 -6.65 4.24
N GLY A 103 -3.29 -6.55 5.36
CA GLY A 103 -3.28 -7.54 6.42
C GLY A 103 -2.02 -7.47 7.27
N TYR A 104 -1.79 -8.49 8.09
CA TYR A 104 -0.63 -8.59 8.97
C TYR A 104 -0.21 -10.05 9.17
N TYR A 105 1.00 -10.24 9.70
CA TYR A 105 1.48 -11.52 10.22
C TYR A 105 1.31 -11.50 11.76
N PRO A 106 0.76 -12.57 12.38
CA PRO A 106 0.61 -12.69 13.83
C PRO A 106 1.92 -12.56 14.61
#